data_AF-A0A359KFH6-F1
#
_entry.id   AF-A0A359KFH6-F1
#
_cell.length_a   1.000
_cell.length_b   1.000
_cell.length_c   1.000
_cell.angle_alpha   90.00
_cell.angle_beta   90.00
_cell.angle_gamma   90.00
#
_symmetry.space_group_name_H-M   'P 1'
#
loop_
_entity.id
_entity.type
_entity.pdbx_description
1 polymer ?
#
loop_
_entity_poly.entity_id
_entity_poly.type
_entity_poly.pdbx_seq_one_letter_code
_entity_poly.pdbx_strand_id
1 'polypeptide(L)'
;MERDPLEGMADAPLFVVPRMLDGLRAFSPAFDGLPDAQRARLSAEIDRLRSRLLDGIEGHPTKFWVMKQFQRSLEVIKDEDAATRTHFRAALEELMGILGVEDRSGVIGRYL
;
A
#
# COMPACT_ATOMS: atom_id res chain seq x y z
N MET A 1 0.74 24.93 -1.12
CA MET A 1 0.64 23.68 -0.33
C MET A 1 -0.20 22.72 -1.14
N GLU A 2 0.33 21.57 -1.54
CA GLU A 2 -0.54 20.48 -1.98
C GLU A 2 -1.37 20.05 -0.76
N ARG A 3 -2.69 19.95 -0.94
CA ARG A 3 -3.55 19.35 0.08
C ARG A 3 -3.19 17.89 0.26
N ASP A 4 -3.25 17.43 1.50
CA ASP A 4 -3.08 16.02 1.82
C ASP A 4 -4.18 15.22 1.08
N PRO A 5 -3.85 14.22 0.25
CA PRO A 5 -4.85 13.44 -0.48
C PRO A 5 -5.80 12.66 0.43
N LEU A 6 -5.48 12.54 1.73
CA LEU A 6 -6.36 11.96 2.74
C LEU A 6 -7.19 13.01 3.50
N GLU A 7 -7.03 14.30 3.20
CA GLU A 7 -7.80 15.39 3.78
C GLU A 7 -9.29 15.23 3.43
N GLY A 8 -10.11 14.84 4.42
CA GLY A 8 -11.55 14.58 4.24
C GLY A 8 -11.93 13.10 4.12
N MET A 9 -10.96 12.18 4.18
CA MET A 9 -11.26 10.76 4.28
C MET A 9 -11.87 10.43 5.65
N ALA A 10 -13.06 9.83 5.65
CA ALA A 10 -13.68 9.34 6.88
C ALA A 10 -12.86 8.19 7.46
N ASP A 11 -12.58 8.28 8.76
CA ASP A 11 -11.85 7.25 9.50
C ASP A 11 -12.78 6.06 9.81
N ALA A 12 -12.96 5.19 8.83
CA ALA A 12 -13.81 4.02 8.95
C ALA A 12 -13.07 2.90 9.72
N PRO A 13 -13.70 2.29 10.74
CA PRO A 13 -13.15 1.13 11.43
C PRO A 13 -12.87 -0.03 10.45
N LEU A 14 -11.77 -0.73 10.70
CA LEU A 14 -11.36 -1.92 9.96
C LEU A 14 -11.50 -3.14 10.86
N PHE A 15 -12.19 -4.18 10.40
CA PHE A 15 -12.28 -5.43 11.14
C PHE A 15 -11.07 -6.31 10.83
N VAL A 16 -10.06 -6.24 11.70
CA VAL A 16 -8.87 -7.09 11.60
C VAL A 16 -9.24 -8.51 12.02
N VAL A 17 -9.00 -9.46 11.12
CA VAL A 17 -9.32 -10.87 11.29
C VAL A 17 -8.07 -11.73 11.03
N PRO A 18 -7.93 -12.92 11.62
CA PRO A 18 -6.72 -13.75 11.45
C PRO A 18 -6.33 -13.97 9.98
N ARG A 19 -7.30 -14.27 9.10
CA ARG A 19 -7.07 -14.46 7.65
C ARG A 19 -6.42 -13.25 6.96
N MET A 20 -6.69 -12.03 7.45
CA MET A 20 -6.10 -10.81 6.91
C MET A 20 -4.62 -10.73 7.29
N LEU A 21 -4.30 -11.04 8.54
CA LEU A 21 -2.91 -11.06 9.02
C LEU A 21 -2.10 -12.15 8.33
N ASP A 22 -2.69 -13.33 8.12
CA ASP A 22 -2.06 -14.42 7.39
C ASP A 22 -1.85 -14.06 5.92
N GLY A 23 -2.85 -13.42 5.30
CA GLY A 23 -2.72 -12.87 3.94
C GLY A 23 -1.59 -11.84 3.84
N LEU A 24 -1.50 -10.91 4.79
CA LEU A 24 -0.40 -9.94 4.86
C LEU A 24 0.95 -10.64 5.00
N ARG A 25 1.10 -11.62 5.91
CA ARG A 25 2.35 -12.37 6.10
C ARG A 25 2.77 -13.14 4.84
N ALA A 26 1.81 -13.72 4.14
CA ALA A 26 2.05 -14.48 2.92
C ALA A 26 2.22 -13.61 1.66
N PHE A 27 1.86 -12.33 1.73
CA PHE A 27 1.89 -11.43 0.57
C PHE A 27 3.32 -11.25 0.04
N SER A 28 3.48 -11.56 -1.25
CA SER A 28 4.73 -11.43 -1.99
C SER A 28 4.39 -11.23 -3.48
N PRO A 29 4.32 -9.99 -3.98
CA PRO A 29 3.94 -9.72 -5.36
C PRO A 29 5.06 -10.10 -6.34
N ALA A 30 4.68 -10.53 -7.53
CA ALA A 30 5.61 -10.76 -8.63
C ALA A 30 5.82 -9.46 -9.43
N PHE A 31 7.08 -9.09 -9.64
CA PHE A 31 7.48 -7.93 -10.45
C PHE A 31 8.19 -8.39 -11.73
N ASP A 32 7.49 -9.25 -12.48
CA ASP A 32 7.98 -9.77 -13.74
C ASP A 32 8.11 -8.65 -14.78
N GLY A 33 9.14 -8.72 -15.62
CA GLY A 33 9.41 -7.68 -16.62
C GLY A 33 10.16 -6.45 -16.12
N LEU A 34 10.31 -6.26 -14.81
CA LEU A 34 11.20 -5.21 -14.27
C LEU A 34 12.68 -5.65 -14.24
N PRO A 35 13.62 -4.74 -14.54
CA PRO A 35 15.05 -4.90 -14.24
C PRO A 35 15.30 -5.27 -12.78
N ASP A 36 16.34 -6.08 -12.52
CA ASP A 36 16.65 -6.60 -11.18
C ASP A 36 16.77 -5.52 -10.11
N ALA A 37 17.39 -4.38 -10.44
CA ALA A 37 17.53 -3.26 -9.50
C ALA A 37 16.18 -2.64 -9.11
N GLN A 38 15.27 -2.47 -10.08
CA GLN A 38 13.93 -1.91 -9.84
C GLN A 38 13.06 -2.91 -9.09
N ARG A 39 13.09 -4.19 -9.50
CA ARG A 39 12.44 -5.28 -8.78
C ARG A 39 12.86 -5.32 -7.32
N ALA A 40 14.17 -5.33 -7.03
CA ALA A 40 14.67 -5.39 -5.67
C ALA A 40 14.21 -4.19 -4.83
N ARG A 41 14.20 -2.98 -5.43
CA ARG A 41 13.72 -1.77 -4.77
C ARG A 41 12.22 -1.84 -4.44
N LEU A 42 11.40 -2.32 -5.37
CA LEU A 42 9.95 -2.46 -5.18
C LEU A 42 9.61 -3.54 -4.16
N SER A 43 10.28 -4.69 -4.23
CA SER A 43 10.15 -5.74 -3.22
C SER A 43 10.47 -5.21 -1.83
N ALA A 44 11.57 -4.46 -1.69
CA ALA A 44 11.94 -3.86 -0.41
C ALA A 44 10.89 -2.84 0.09
N GLU A 45 10.28 -2.04 -0.79
CA GLU A 45 9.25 -1.09 -0.35
C GLU A 45 7.93 -1.78 0.03
N ILE A 46 7.53 -2.83 -0.69
CA ILE A 46 6.40 -3.68 -0.31
C ILE A 46 6.66 -4.36 1.04
N ASP A 47 7.86 -4.89 1.26
CA ASP A 47 8.21 -5.51 2.53
C ASP A 47 8.10 -4.52 3.68
N ARG A 48 8.60 -3.29 3.50
CA ARG A 48 8.46 -2.23 4.50
C ARG A 48 7.00 -1.84 4.74
N LEU A 49 6.18 -1.73 3.69
CA LEU A 49 4.75 -1.47 3.82
C LEU A 49 4.06 -2.59 4.61
N ARG A 50 4.32 -3.84 4.24
CA ARG A 50 3.79 -5.03 4.92
C ARG A 50 4.18 -5.06 6.40
N SER A 51 5.45 -4.83 6.72
CA SER A 51 5.90 -4.77 8.13
C SER A 51 5.19 -3.66 8.89
N ARG A 52 5.10 -2.44 8.35
CA ARG A 52 4.35 -1.35 8.99
C ARG A 52 2.90 -1.74 9.27
N LEU A 53 2.23 -2.38 8.30
CA LEU A 53 0.86 -2.84 8.44
C LEU A 53 0.75 -3.90 9.54
N LEU A 54 1.56 -4.94 9.51
CA LEU A 54 1.54 -6.02 10.51
C LEU A 54 1.81 -5.50 11.93
N ASP A 55 2.74 -4.57 12.09
CA ASP A 55 3.12 -4.05 13.41
C ASP A 55 2.09 -3.09 14.01
N GLY A 56 1.25 -2.46 13.17
CA GLY A 56 0.38 -1.37 13.62
C GLY A 56 -1.13 -1.58 13.45
N ILE A 57 -1.57 -2.48 12.57
CA ILE A 57 -2.98 -2.58 12.19
C ILE A 57 -3.90 -3.04 13.34
N GLU A 58 -3.39 -3.87 14.26
CA GLU A 58 -4.15 -4.29 15.43
C GLU A 58 -4.32 -3.16 16.46
N GLY A 59 -3.33 -2.27 16.56
CA GLY A 59 -3.39 -1.08 17.43
C GLY A 59 -4.14 0.11 16.81
N HIS A 60 -4.22 0.14 15.48
CA HIS A 60 -4.88 1.18 14.70
C HIS A 60 -5.75 0.57 13.59
N PRO A 61 -6.82 -0.15 13.95
CA PRO A 61 -7.64 -0.88 13.00
C PRO A 61 -8.59 0.07 12.28
N THR A 62 -8.04 0.97 11.46
CA THR A 62 -8.83 1.93 10.70
C THR A 62 -8.33 2.08 9.27
N LYS A 63 -9.27 2.36 8.37
CA LYS A 63 -8.97 2.55 6.95
C LYS A 63 -8.06 3.76 6.74
N PHE A 64 -8.24 4.84 7.50
CA PHE A 64 -7.38 6.02 7.39
C PHE A 64 -5.93 5.68 7.71
N TRP A 65 -5.69 4.93 8.80
CA TRP A 65 -4.34 4.56 9.19
C TRP A 65 -3.66 3.66 8.15
N VAL A 66 -4.41 2.71 7.57
CA VAL A 66 -3.93 1.88 6.46
C VAL A 66 -3.55 2.75 5.26
N MET A 67 -4.44 3.65 4.82
CA MET A 67 -4.17 4.51 3.67
C MET A 67 -3.00 5.46 3.91
N LYS A 68 -2.75 5.88 5.15
CA LYS A 68 -1.54 6.63 5.53
C LYS A 68 -0.26 5.82 5.31
N GLN A 69 -0.27 4.52 5.56
CA GLN A 69 0.91 3.69 5.28
C GLN A 69 1.14 3.51 3.78
N PHE A 70 0.05 3.41 3.00
CA PHE A 70 0.12 3.34 1.53
C PHE A 70 0.65 4.65 0.94
N GLN A 71 0.16 5.80 1.41
CA GLN A 71 0.64 7.13 0.99
C GLN A 71 2.16 7.26 1.19
N ARG A 72 2.67 6.81 2.35
CA ARG A 72 4.11 6.82 2.65
C ARG A 72 4.92 6.00 1.64
N SER A 73 4.44 4.83 1.22
CA SER A 73 5.12 4.06 0.17
C SER A 73 5.03 4.70 -1.21
N LEU A 74 3.87 5.28 -1.54
CA LEU A 74 3.67 5.99 -2.80
C LEU A 74 4.61 7.20 -2.93
N GLU A 75 4.88 7.91 -1.83
CA GLU A 75 5.83 9.02 -1.81
C GLU A 75 7.28 8.59 -2.11
N VAL A 76 7.66 7.36 -1.76
CA VAL A 76 9.00 6.80 -2.02
C VAL A 76 9.19 6.44 -3.50
N ILE A 77 8.12 6.04 -4.18
CA ILE A 77 8.15 5.54 -5.56
C ILE A 77 7.62 6.55 -6.59
N LYS A 78 7.18 7.75 -6.16
CA LYS A 78 6.58 8.77 -7.05
C LYS A 78 7.48 9.21 -8.20
N ASP A 79 8.79 9.17 -8.01
CA ASP A 79 9.80 9.62 -8.98
C ASP A 79 10.32 8.45 -9.87
N GLU A 80 9.75 7.26 -9.72
CA GLU A 80 10.05 6.11 -10.59
C GLU A 80 9.39 6.23 -11.97
N ASP A 81 9.89 5.46 -12.94
CA ASP A 81 9.30 5.41 -14.27
C ASP A 81 7.88 4.81 -14.25
N ALA A 82 7.14 5.04 -15.34
CA ALA A 82 5.74 4.64 -15.44
C ALA A 82 5.52 3.12 -15.34
N ALA A 83 6.45 2.29 -15.84
CA ALA A 83 6.33 0.84 -15.75
C ALA A 83 6.47 0.40 -14.28
N THR A 84 7.49 0.90 -13.60
CA THR A 84 7.71 0.66 -12.16
C THR A 84 6.50 1.07 -11.32
N ARG A 85 5.96 2.27 -11.56
CA ARG A 85 4.74 2.76 -10.88
C ARG A 85 3.51 1.89 -11.15
N THR A 86 3.36 1.37 -12.36
CA THR A 86 2.27 0.44 -12.73
C THR A 86 2.37 -0.88 -11.97
N HIS A 87 3.55 -1.47 -11.89
CA HIS A 87 3.77 -2.70 -11.11
C HIS A 87 3.49 -2.49 -9.62
N PHE A 88 3.92 -1.35 -9.08
CA PHE A 88 3.65 -1.01 -7.69
C PHE A 88 2.15 -0.84 -7.42
N ARG A 89 1.41 -0.20 -8.34
CA ARG A 89 -0.05 -0.08 -8.27
C ARG A 89 -0.73 -1.43 -8.12
N ALA A 90 -0.38 -2.39 -8.98
CA ALA A 90 -0.98 -3.72 -8.96
C ALA A 90 -0.74 -4.41 -7.60
N ALA A 91 0.49 -4.32 -7.07
CA ALA A 91 0.80 -4.85 -5.74
C ALA A 91 -0.02 -4.19 -4.62
N LEU A 92 -0.23 -2.87 -4.68
CA LEU A 92 -1.09 -2.18 -3.72
C LEU A 92 -2.55 -2.63 -3.82
N GLU A 93 -3.07 -2.85 -5.02
CA GLU A 93 -4.44 -3.33 -5.24
C GLU A 93 -4.65 -4.73 -4.65
N GLU A 94 -3.67 -5.63 -4.80
CA GLU A 94 -3.70 -6.95 -4.16
C GLU A 94 -3.69 -6.84 -2.62
N LEU A 95 -2.83 -5.98 -2.06
CA LEU A 95 -2.82 -5.71 -0.62
C LEU A 95 -4.15 -5.13 -0.12
N MET A 96 -4.74 -4.22 -0.87
CA MET A 96 -6.05 -3.67 -0.54
C MET A 96 -7.13 -4.76 -0.51
N GLY A 97 -7.07 -5.72 -1.45
CA GLY A 97 -7.92 -6.90 -1.47
C GLY A 97 -7.79 -7.76 -0.21
N ILE A 98 -6.56 -8.00 0.28
CA ILE A 98 -6.30 -8.72 1.54
C ILE A 98 -6.89 -7.97 2.74
N LEU A 99 -6.70 -6.65 2.77
CA LEU A 99 -7.15 -5.77 3.84
C LEU A 99 -8.67 -5.49 3.79
N GLY A 100 -9.34 -5.80 2.68
CA GLY A 100 -10.74 -5.45 2.47
C GLY A 100 -10.96 -3.93 2.41
N VAL A 101 -9.97 -3.18 1.92
CA VAL A 101 -10.06 -1.73 1.72
C VAL A 101 -10.18 -1.38 0.24
N GLU A 102 -10.76 -0.22 -0.07
CA GLU A 102 -10.88 0.31 -1.43
C GLU A 102 -10.31 1.72 -1.47
N ASP A 103 -9.60 2.11 -2.53
CA ASP A 103 -9.20 3.50 -2.73
C ASP A 103 -10.38 4.35 -3.21
N ARG A 104 -11.17 4.84 -2.27
CA ARG A 104 -12.22 5.85 -2.51
C ARG A 104 -11.69 7.27 -2.38
N SER A 105 -10.47 7.43 -1.88
CA SER A 105 -9.80 8.71 -1.67
C SER A 105 -9.12 9.23 -2.94
N GLY A 106 -8.86 8.37 -3.92
CA GLY A 106 -8.08 8.71 -5.12
C GLY A 106 -6.59 8.91 -4.82
N VAL A 107 -6.11 8.44 -3.66
CA VAL A 107 -4.71 8.60 -3.24
C VAL A 107 -3.80 7.87 -4.20
N ILE A 108 -4.15 6.64 -4.58
CA ILE A 108 -3.34 5.84 -5.51
C ILE A 108 -3.28 6.56 -6.87
N GLY A 109 -4.40 7.11 -7.33
CA GLY A 109 -4.46 7.87 -8.58
C GLY A 109 -3.70 9.21 -8.56
N ARG A 110 -3.40 9.77 -7.38
CA ARG A 110 -2.66 11.05 -7.28
C ARG A 110 -1.14 10.86 -7.45
N TYR A 111 -0.60 9.73 -7.01
CA TYR A 111 0.84 9.46 -7.03
C TYR A 111 1.31 8.68 -8.26
N LEU A 112 0.39 8.23 -9.11
CA LEU A 112 0.65 7.38 -10.28
C LEU A 112 0.30 8.09 -11.59
#